data_AF-A0A7S0SG47-F1
#
_entry.id   AF-A0A7S0SG47-F1
#
_cell.length_a   1.000
_cell.length_b   1.000
_cell.length_c   1.000
_cell.angle_alpha   90.00
_cell.angle_beta   90.00
_cell.angle_gamma   90.00
#
_symmetry.space_group_name_H-M   'P 1'
#
loop_
_entity.id
_entity.type
_entity.pdbx_description
1 polymer ?
#
loop_
_entity_poly.entity_id
_entity_poly.type
_entity_poly.pdbx_seq_one_letter_code
_entity_poly.pdbx_strand_id
1 'polypeptide(L)'
;MASFLQRATGIARTAAEVVKTRVIPPAVEYAAITKEYVATTMERNAEYVIKDPVAVEKLGYQFVFSNLARLPFIAQAARAEMKVVQGKLANFKELPMTEVGTAAFFAVETYCWFHVGEIVGRGGTLRGYY
;
A
#
# COMPACT_ATOMS: atom_id res chain seq x y z
N MET A 1 -16.76 -42.84 13.48
CA MET A 1 -16.21 -41.54 13.94
C MET A 1 -14.68 -41.44 13.81
N ALA A 2 -13.92 -42.52 14.04
CA ALA A 2 -12.45 -42.52 13.97
C ALA A 2 -11.85 -42.28 12.56
N SER A 3 -12.49 -42.79 11.49
CA SER A 3 -11.98 -42.68 10.11
C SER A 3 -12.00 -41.25 9.55
N PHE A 4 -12.94 -40.42 9.99
CA PHE A 4 -13.07 -39.03 9.54
C PHE A 4 -12.00 -38.13 10.17
N LEU A 5 -11.72 -38.34 11.46
CA LEU A 5 -10.65 -37.65 12.19
C LEU A 5 -9.26 -38.01 11.62
N GLN A 6 -9.06 -39.26 11.20
CA GLN A 6 -7.80 -39.69 10.60
C GLN A 6 -7.60 -39.10 9.18
N ARG A 7 -8.68 -38.86 8.43
CA ARG A 7 -8.63 -38.15 7.14
C ARG A 7 -8.42 -36.65 7.30
N ALA A 8 -9.10 -36.01 8.25
CA ALA A 8 -8.93 -34.59 8.54
C ALA A 8 -7.51 -34.25 9.00
N THR A 9 -6.92 -35.09 9.85
CA THR A 9 -5.52 -34.96 10.28
C THR A 9 -4.52 -35.21 9.15
N GLY A 10 -4.83 -36.13 8.22
CA GLY A 10 -4.03 -36.34 7.00
C GLY A 10 -4.02 -35.13 6.07
N ILE A 11 -5.19 -34.50 5.84
CA ILE A 11 -5.33 -33.30 5.01
C ILE A 11 -4.66 -32.08 5.66
N ALA A 12 -4.75 -31.95 6.99
CA ALA A 12 -4.06 -30.89 7.71
C ALA A 12 -2.53 -31.02 7.61
N ARG A 13 -1.99 -32.24 7.64
CA ARG A 13 -0.56 -32.51 7.47
C ARG A 13 -0.08 -32.21 6.05
N THR A 14 -0.83 -32.59 5.03
CA THR A 14 -0.46 -32.28 3.64
C THR A 14 -0.56 -30.78 3.36
N ALA A 15 -1.56 -30.08 3.90
CA ALA A 15 -1.65 -28.62 3.82
C ALA A 15 -0.47 -27.93 4.52
N ALA A 16 -0.08 -28.40 5.71
CA ALA A 16 1.09 -27.88 6.44
C ALA A 16 2.41 -28.10 5.67
N GLU A 17 2.59 -29.27 5.06
CA GLU A 17 3.75 -29.56 4.20
C GLU A 17 3.78 -28.69 2.94
N VAL A 18 2.64 -28.46 2.29
CA VAL A 18 2.55 -27.56 1.12
C VAL A 18 2.85 -26.11 1.50
N VAL A 19 2.34 -25.63 2.63
CA VAL A 19 2.66 -24.29 3.14
C VAL A 19 4.17 -24.19 3.43
N LYS A 20 4.74 -25.18 4.11
CA LYS A 20 6.16 -25.21 4.48
C LYS A 20 7.10 -25.27 3.27
N THR A 21 6.72 -26.00 2.23
CA THR A 21 7.58 -26.25 1.06
C THR A 21 7.39 -25.26 -0.08
N ARG A 22 6.18 -24.68 -0.25
CA ARG A 22 5.89 -23.78 -1.38
C ARG A 22 5.64 -22.33 -1.00
N VAL A 23 5.19 -22.04 0.21
CA VAL A 23 4.78 -20.68 0.60
C VAL A 23 5.83 -20.00 1.48
N ILE A 24 6.40 -20.72 2.44
CA ILE A 24 7.47 -20.19 3.30
C ILE A 24 8.75 -19.82 2.52
N PRO A 25 9.32 -20.66 1.65
CA PRO A 25 10.56 -20.32 0.96
C PRO A 25 10.51 -19.01 0.15
N PRO A 26 9.51 -18.74 -0.71
CA PRO A 26 9.45 -17.47 -1.41
C PRO A 26 9.22 -16.31 -0.44
N ALA A 27 8.42 -16.46 0.63
CA ALA A 27 8.24 -15.41 1.62
C ALA A 27 9.55 -15.05 2.36
N VAL A 28 10.41 -16.04 2.61
CA VAL A 28 11.73 -15.82 3.21
C VAL A 28 12.70 -15.19 2.21
N GLU A 29 12.63 -15.55 0.93
CA GLU A 29 13.39 -14.90 -0.14
C GLU A 29 12.96 -13.44 -0.33
N TYR A 30 11.66 -13.14 -0.38
CA TYR A 30 11.17 -11.75 -0.40
C TYR A 30 11.59 -10.98 0.85
N ALA A 31 11.59 -11.61 2.02
CA ALA A 31 12.10 -10.99 3.25
C ALA A 31 13.61 -10.75 3.20
N ALA A 32 14.39 -11.65 2.59
CA ALA A 32 15.84 -11.50 2.40
C ALA A 32 16.15 -10.39 1.39
N ILE A 33 15.47 -10.36 0.25
CA ILE A 33 15.54 -9.28 -0.76
C ILE A 33 15.15 -7.95 -0.13
N THR A 34 14.09 -7.93 0.69
CA THR A 34 13.69 -6.71 1.41
C THR A 34 14.76 -6.26 2.39
N LYS A 35 15.40 -7.18 3.12
CA LYS A 35 16.51 -6.85 4.01
C LYS A 35 17.73 -6.32 3.27
N GLU A 36 18.10 -6.93 2.15
CA GLU A 36 19.22 -6.48 1.32
C GLU A 36 18.94 -5.11 0.68
N TYR A 37 17.73 -4.91 0.18
CA TYR A 37 17.27 -3.62 -0.35
C TYR A 37 17.24 -2.54 0.74
N VAL A 38 16.74 -2.87 1.93
CA VAL A 38 16.76 -1.96 3.08
C VAL A 38 18.19 -1.65 3.49
N ALA A 39 19.09 -2.64 3.58
CA ALA A 39 20.50 -2.42 3.91
C ALA A 39 21.17 -1.49 2.89
N THR A 40 21.03 -1.78 1.60
CA THR A 40 21.59 -0.97 0.51
C THR A 40 21.02 0.46 0.52
N THR A 41 19.73 0.62 0.80
CA THR A 41 19.08 1.93 0.86
C THR A 41 19.49 2.72 2.11
N MET A 42 19.66 2.04 3.24
CA MET A 42 20.12 2.64 4.50
C MET A 42 21.60 3.04 4.42
N GLU A 43 22.42 2.30 3.68
CA GLU A 43 23.81 2.67 3.37
C GLU A 43 23.87 3.91 2.47
N ARG A 44 23.05 3.97 1.41
CA ARG A 44 22.97 5.14 0.53
C ARG A 44 22.42 6.38 1.22
N ASN A 45 21.51 6.21 2.19
CA ASN A 45 20.87 7.29 2.91
C ASN A 45 21.48 7.50 4.31
N ALA A 46 22.70 7.00 4.56
CA ALA A 46 23.32 7.01 5.88
C ALA A 46 23.41 8.42 6.51
N GLU A 47 23.47 9.47 5.68
CA GLU A 47 23.47 10.87 6.10
C GLU A 47 22.16 11.31 6.78
N TYR A 48 21.03 10.67 6.45
CA TYR A 48 19.71 10.97 7.00
C TYR A 48 19.31 10.03 8.15
N VAL A 49 20.13 9.01 8.45
CA VAL A 49 19.86 8.04 9.51
C VAL A 49 20.33 8.61 10.85
N ILE A 50 19.36 9.10 11.62
CA ILE A 50 19.59 9.62 12.96
C ILE A 50 19.90 8.45 13.91
N LYS A 51 21.09 8.44 14.52
CA LYS A 51 21.54 7.41 15.46
C LYS A 51 21.25 7.73 16.93
N ASP A 52 20.90 8.99 17.22
CA ASP A 52 20.64 9.45 18.59
C ASP A 52 19.25 9.01 19.10
N PRO A 53 19.16 8.33 20.25
CA PRO A 53 17.91 7.74 20.73
C PRO A 53 16.84 8.79 21.06
N VAL A 54 17.24 9.95 21.60
CA VAL A 54 16.31 11.05 21.94
C VAL A 54 15.72 11.73 20.70
N ALA A 55 16.46 11.73 19.58
CA ALA A 55 16.00 12.31 18.32
C ALA A 55 15.08 11.34 17.55
N VAL A 56 15.27 10.03 17.71
CA VAL A 56 14.39 8.99 17.13
C VAL A 56 12.97 9.07 17.71
N GLU A 57 12.82 9.27 19.02
CA GLU A 57 11.49 9.41 19.64
C GLU A 57 10.74 10.65 19.13
N LYS A 58 11.46 11.74 18.88
CA LYS A 58 10.89 12.98 18.33
C LYS A 58 10.57 12.87 16.83
N LEU A 59 11.19 11.95 16.10
CA LEU A 59 11.02 11.81 14.66
C LEU A 59 9.58 11.45 14.27
N GLY A 60 8.94 10.57 15.04
CA GLY A 60 7.53 10.20 14.81
C GLY A 60 6.60 11.41 14.95
N TYR A 61 6.78 12.19 16.01
CA TYR A 61 6.03 13.43 16.21
C TYR A 61 6.34 14.46 15.11
N GLN A 62 7.62 14.64 14.75
CA GLN A 62 8.01 15.54 13.67
C GLN A 62 7.38 15.14 12.34
N PHE A 63 7.34 13.84 12.01
CA PHE A 63 6.69 13.35 10.80
C PHE A 63 5.20 13.71 10.81
N VAL A 64 4.49 13.44 11.90
CA VAL A 64 3.06 13.74 12.01
C VAL A 64 2.80 15.24 11.91
N PHE A 65 3.49 16.05 12.72
CA PHE A 65 3.24 17.50 12.76
C PHE A 65 3.69 18.21 11.49
N SER A 66 4.79 17.78 10.85
CA SER A 66 5.23 18.37 9.57
C SER A 66 4.26 18.04 8.45
N ASN A 67 3.74 16.80 8.41
CA ASN A 67 2.71 16.43 7.43
C ASN A 67 1.40 17.19 7.68
N LEU A 68 0.97 17.34 8.94
CA LEU A 68 -0.20 18.13 9.29
C LEU A 68 -0.05 19.61 8.90
N ALA A 69 1.12 20.21 9.16
CA ALA A 69 1.42 21.59 8.78
C ALA A 69 1.41 21.79 7.25
N ARG A 70 1.73 20.73 6.48
CA ARG A 70 1.71 20.76 5.01
C ARG A 70 0.30 20.65 4.43
N LEU A 71 -0.67 20.11 5.16
CA LEU A 71 -2.06 19.93 4.69
C LEU A 71 -2.72 21.19 4.10
N PRO A 72 -2.70 22.37 4.75
CA PRO A 72 -3.36 23.55 4.17
C PRO A 72 -2.75 23.95 2.83
N PHE A 73 -1.44 23.82 2.66
CA PHE A 73 -0.76 24.10 1.40
C PHE A 73 -1.15 23.10 0.31
N ILE A 74 -1.16 21.80 0.63
CA ILE A 74 -1.58 20.75 -0.31
C ILE A 74 -3.05 20.94 -0.70
N ALA A 75 -3.93 21.28 0.25
CA ALA A 75 -5.33 21.51 -0.03
C ALA A 75 -5.56 22.73 -0.95
N GLN A 76 -4.74 23.77 -0.83
CA GLN A 76 -4.77 24.90 -1.76
C GLN A 76 -4.28 24.50 -3.15
N ALA A 77 -3.17 23.76 -3.25
CA ALA A 77 -2.65 23.24 -4.50
C ALA A 77 -3.67 22.33 -5.20
N ALA A 78 -4.27 21.39 -4.47
CA ALA A 78 -5.31 20.50 -4.98
C ALA A 78 -6.53 21.27 -5.49
N ARG A 79 -6.96 22.34 -4.81
CA ARG A 79 -8.04 23.21 -5.31
C ARG A 79 -7.65 23.94 -6.59
N ALA A 80 -6.39 24.36 -6.74
CA ALA A 80 -5.92 24.96 -7.97
C ALA A 80 -5.91 23.96 -9.13
N GLU A 81 -5.43 22.74 -8.89
CA GLU A 81 -5.43 21.64 -9.87
C GLU A 81 -6.85 21.27 -10.29
N MET A 82 -7.81 21.20 -9.36
CA MET A 82 -9.21 20.95 -9.68
C MET A 82 -9.79 22.00 -10.65
N LYS A 83 -9.44 23.28 -10.50
CA LYS A 83 -9.88 24.34 -11.43
C LYS A 83 -9.32 24.12 -12.83
N VAL A 84 -8.06 23.67 -12.94
CA VAL A 84 -7.45 23.33 -14.22
C VAL A 84 -8.17 22.15 -14.88
N VAL A 85 -8.44 21.09 -14.10
CA VAL A 85 -9.18 19.91 -14.59
C VAL A 85 -10.59 20.29 -15.04
N GLN A 86 -11.30 21.16 -14.29
CA GLN A 86 -12.62 21.66 -14.70
C GLN A 86 -12.58 22.41 -16.03
N GLY A 87 -11.55 23.25 -16.24
CA GLY A 87 -11.35 23.93 -17.53
C GLY A 87 -11.08 22.95 -18.68
N LYS A 88 -10.27 21.91 -18.45
CA LYS A 88 -10.02 20.84 -19.43
C LYS A 88 -11.27 20.03 -19.74
N LEU A 89 -12.10 19.76 -18.72
CA LEU A 89 -13.35 19.00 -18.88
C LEU A 89 -14.38 19.78 -19.71
N ALA A 90 -14.43 21.10 -19.60
CA ALA A 90 -15.30 21.93 -20.44
C ALA A 90 -14.98 21.79 -21.95
N ASN A 91 -13.71 21.55 -22.28
CA ASN A 91 -13.23 21.31 -23.65
C ASN A 91 -12.80 19.84 -23.85
N PHE A 92 -13.51 18.89 -23.24
CA PHE A 92 -13.10 17.48 -23.24
C PHE A 92 -12.87 16.88 -24.64
N LYS A 93 -13.57 17.39 -25.66
CA LYS A 93 -13.45 16.93 -27.06
C LYS A 93 -12.12 17.30 -27.73
N GLU A 94 -11.41 18.30 -27.21
CA GLU A 94 -10.14 18.79 -27.76
C GLU A 94 -8.93 18.20 -27.02
N LEU A 95 -9.16 17.34 -26.03
CA LEU A 95 -8.08 16.75 -25.23
C LEU A 95 -7.33 15.67 -26.02
N PRO A 96 -5.98 15.64 -25.92
CA PRO A 96 -5.19 14.59 -26.54
C PRO A 96 -5.49 13.23 -25.88
N MET A 97 -5.53 12.18 -26.70
CA MET A 97 -5.82 10.81 -26.24
C MET A 97 -4.86 10.31 -25.15
N THR A 98 -3.63 10.82 -25.12
CA THR A 98 -2.63 10.53 -24.09
C THR A 98 -3.07 11.03 -22.71
N GLU A 99 -3.57 12.27 -22.61
CA GLU A 99 -4.07 12.82 -21.34
C GLU A 99 -5.33 12.09 -20.86
N VAL A 100 -6.22 11.73 -21.79
CA VAL A 100 -7.41 10.93 -21.49
C VAL A 100 -7.01 9.55 -20.94
N GLY A 101 -6.01 8.91 -21.55
CA GLY A 101 -5.45 7.65 -21.08
C GLY A 101 -4.88 7.75 -19.66
N THR A 102 -4.05 8.78 -19.38
CA THR A 102 -3.51 9.01 -18.04
C THR A 102 -4.61 9.25 -17.01
N ALA A 103 -5.63 10.05 -17.35
CA ALA A 103 -6.77 10.30 -16.47
C ALA A 103 -7.56 9.01 -16.18
N ALA A 104 -7.72 8.15 -17.19
CA ALA A 104 -8.39 6.86 -17.03
C ALA A 104 -7.61 5.92 -16.08
N PHE A 105 -6.29 5.81 -16.23
CA PHE A 105 -5.46 5.02 -15.30
C PHE A 105 -5.53 5.54 -13.86
N PHE A 106 -5.48 6.87 -13.69
CA PHE A 106 -5.64 7.49 -12.38
C PHE A 106 -7.02 7.19 -11.76
N ALA A 107 -8.09 7.22 -12.56
CA ALA A 107 -9.44 6.88 -12.10
C ALA A 107 -9.55 5.41 -11.67
N VAL A 108 -8.91 4.50 -12.41
CA VAL A 108 -8.86 3.07 -12.04
C VAL A 108 -8.08 2.86 -10.74
N GLU A 109 -6.92 3.50 -10.61
CA GLU A 109 -6.10 3.39 -9.40
C GLU A 109 -6.84 3.93 -8.16
N THR A 110 -7.46 5.10 -8.27
CA THR A 110 -8.26 5.69 -7.19
C THR A 110 -9.47 4.84 -6.82
N TYR A 111 -10.12 4.21 -7.81
CA TYR A 111 -11.20 3.24 -7.58
C TYR A 111 -10.72 2.00 -6.83
N CYS A 112 -9.56 1.44 -7.20
CA CYS A 112 -8.95 0.32 -6.49
C CYS A 112 -8.62 0.68 -5.04
N TRP A 113 -8.04 1.86 -4.79
CA TRP A 113 -7.76 2.34 -3.44
C TRP A 113 -9.02 2.55 -2.59
N PHE A 114 -10.12 3.01 -3.21
CA PHE A 114 -11.41 3.09 -2.54
C PHE A 114 -11.90 1.71 -2.07
N HIS A 115 -11.79 0.67 -2.91
CA HIS A 115 -12.17 -0.70 -2.55
C HIS A 115 -11.29 -1.27 -1.43
N VAL A 116 -9.99 -0.96 -1.44
CA VAL A 116 -9.09 -1.32 -0.34
C VAL A 116 -9.54 -0.65 0.96
N GLY A 117 -9.89 0.64 0.91
CA GLY A 117 -10.45 1.37 2.06
C GLY A 117 -11.76 0.77 2.55
N GLU A 118 -12.63 0.33 1.65
CA GLU A 118 -13.88 -0.36 1.99
C GLU A 118 -13.61 -1.70 2.72
N ILE A 119 -12.67 -2.50 2.23
CA ILE A 119 -12.28 -3.76 2.87
C ILE A 119 -11.75 -3.50 4.29
N VAL A 120 -10.90 -2.49 4.47
CA VAL A 120 -10.39 -2.09 5.79
C VAL A 120 -11.52 -1.60 6.70
N GLY A 121 -12.41 -0.74 6.20
CA GLY A 121 -13.55 -0.21 6.95
C GLY A 121 -14.57 -1.28 7.36
N ARG A 122 -14.67 -2.38 6.60
CA ARG A 122 -15.51 -3.55 6.90
C ARG A 122 -14.83 -4.58 7.80
N GLY A 123 -13.72 -4.22 8.44
CA GLY A 123 -12.98 -5.09 9.35
C GLY A 123 -12.19 -6.21 8.66
N GLY A 124 -11.82 -6.04 7.39
CA GLY A 124 -11.00 -7.01 6.64
C GLY A 124 -11.80 -8.12 5.94
N THR A 125 -13.11 -7.98 5.83
CA THR A 125 -13.96 -9.00 5.18
C THR A 125 -13.90 -8.89 3.65
N LEU A 126 -13.18 -9.81 3.01
CA LEU A 126 -13.00 -9.84 1.54
C LEU A 126 -14.28 -10.20 0.76
N ARG A 127 -15.30 -10.76 1.42
CA ARG A 127 -16.55 -11.22 0.79
C ARG A 127 -17.75 -10.48 1.36
N GLY A 128 -18.09 -9.32 0.81
CA GLY A 128 -19.38 -8.64 1.03
C GLY A 128 -19.79 -8.32 2.49
N TYR A 129 -20.78 -7.43 2.65
CA TYR A 129 -21.48 -7.36 3.92
C TYR A 129 -22.28 -8.65 4.07
N TYR A 130 -22.15 -9.34 5.20
CA TYR A 130 -23.04 -10.44 5.57
C TYR A 130 -24.41 -9.89 5.97
#